data_AF-A0A9E3RR42-F1
#
_entry.id   AF-A0A9E3RR42-F1
#
_cell.length_a   1.000
_cell.length_b   1.000
_cell.length_c   1.000
_cell.angle_alpha   90.00
_cell.angle_beta   90.00
_cell.angle_gamma   90.00
#
_symmetry.space_group_name_H-M   'P 1'
#
loop_
_entity.id
_entity.type
_entity.pdbx_description
1 polymer ?
#
loop_
_entity_poly.entity_id
_entity_poly.type
_entity_poly.pdbx_seq_one_letter_code
_entity_poly.pdbx_strand_id
1 'polypeptide(L)'
;MQMVKIRLRKPTRVFTFLSEDIPLLRDENCIVRSDRGLEWGTCVLPPEECPEEAKSRLKMTVVRKVTHNDEGTYHQLLIDEARAKDICAQRIREHKLPMKLVDVEYTFDKHKVVFYFTSADRVDFRHLVRDLATDLKTRIELRHIQVRDEAKIIGGIGVCGRELCCSTWLQEFKPISMKMAKRQNLSLNPTKISGQCGRLLCCLSYENEMYKDAKRAEASAKSAPKEEEPIEADVFGHEGAFADSPYRPSDWKERLLAVADGDEEVITEEFEDDADVMVDEEDTNAVSGQRREQRPQQGGRPQGPRPQEGQAGEGGGQRRGRRRRRRKSSGGGGQENRPANPQN
;
A
#
# COMPACT_ATOMS: atom_id res chain seq x y z
N MET A 1 -24.98 14.86 13.67
CA MET A 1 -23.78 14.01 13.85
C MET A 1 -23.79 12.85 12.86
N GLN A 2 -22.91 12.91 11.86
CA GLN A 2 -22.88 12.04 10.67
C GLN A 2 -21.59 11.20 10.62
N MET A 3 -21.52 10.19 9.75
CA MET A 3 -20.29 9.45 9.44
C MET A 3 -19.75 9.81 8.06
N VAL A 4 -18.44 10.03 7.95
CA VAL A 4 -17.74 10.40 6.71
C VAL A 4 -16.62 9.40 6.46
N LYS A 5 -16.42 8.94 5.22
CA LYS A 5 -15.27 8.09 4.86
C LYS A 5 -14.19 8.96 4.21
N ILE A 6 -13.04 9.08 4.87
CA ILE A 6 -11.98 10.03 4.51
C ILE A 6 -10.69 9.26 4.25
N ARG A 7 -10.04 9.57 3.13
CA ARG A 7 -8.73 9.03 2.72
C ARG A 7 -7.65 9.88 3.40
N LEU A 8 -6.87 9.27 4.30
CA LEU A 8 -5.67 9.92 4.83
C LEU A 8 -4.53 9.88 3.80
N ARG A 9 -3.65 10.88 3.87
CA ARG A 9 -2.55 11.10 2.93
C ARG A 9 -1.50 9.97 2.96
N LYS A 10 -0.92 9.64 4.13
CA LYS A 10 0.11 8.58 4.27
C LYS A 10 -0.19 7.64 5.47
N PRO A 11 -0.03 6.31 5.31
CA PRO A 11 -0.28 5.59 4.06
C PRO A 11 -1.74 5.80 3.60
N THR A 12 -2.00 5.70 2.30
CA THR A 12 -3.34 5.84 1.69
C THR A 12 -4.33 4.78 2.19
N ARG A 13 -5.03 5.10 3.27
CA ARG A 13 -6.06 4.27 3.90
C ARG A 13 -7.31 5.11 4.14
N VAL A 14 -8.46 4.53 3.86
CA VAL A 14 -9.76 5.17 4.13
C VAL A 14 -10.21 4.76 5.52
N PHE A 15 -10.49 5.75 6.37
CA PHE A 15 -11.05 5.56 7.70
C PHE A 15 -12.41 6.25 7.81
N THR A 16 -13.25 5.75 8.70
CA THR A 16 -14.51 6.39 9.07
C THR A 16 -14.26 7.41 10.18
N PHE A 17 -14.76 8.63 10.01
CA PHE A 17 -14.73 9.71 11.00
C PHE A 17 -16.15 10.15 11.34
N LEU A 18 -16.35 10.68 12.55
CA LEU A 18 -17.58 11.37 12.92
C LEU A 18 -17.50 12.84 12.48
N SER A 19 -18.58 13.38 11.93
CA SER A 19 -18.72 14.80 11.56
C SER A 19 -19.84 15.44 12.37
N GLU A 20 -19.55 16.61 12.94
CA GLU A 20 -20.53 17.46 13.62
C GLU A 20 -21.14 18.43 12.59
N ASP A 21 -21.92 17.83 11.68
CA ASP A 21 -22.78 18.48 10.70
C ASP A 21 -22.06 19.44 9.74
N ILE A 22 -20.77 19.18 9.50
CA ILE A 22 -19.93 19.84 8.48
C ILE A 22 -20.30 19.29 7.09
N PRO A 23 -20.84 20.11 6.16
CA PRO A 23 -21.34 19.65 4.86
C PRO A 23 -20.19 19.42 3.86
N LEU A 24 -19.56 18.25 3.93
CA LEU A 24 -18.51 17.82 3.00
C LEU A 24 -19.07 17.23 1.70
N LEU A 25 -18.57 17.69 0.56
CA LEU A 25 -18.79 17.04 -0.74
C LEU A 25 -17.73 15.95 -0.98
N ARG A 26 -17.92 15.15 -2.04
CA ARG A 26 -16.93 14.17 -2.47
C ARG A 26 -15.67 14.87 -3.01
N ASP A 27 -14.52 14.29 -2.73
CA ASP A 27 -13.16 14.74 -3.08
C ASP A 27 -12.76 16.13 -2.54
N GLU A 28 -13.57 16.75 -1.67
CA GLU A 28 -13.15 17.90 -0.87
C GLU A 28 -12.07 17.54 0.15
N ASN A 29 -11.15 18.49 0.40
CA ASN A 29 -10.13 18.38 1.44
C ASN A 29 -10.63 18.91 2.79
N CYS A 30 -10.29 18.19 3.86
CA CYS A 30 -10.69 18.50 5.22
C CYS A 30 -9.57 18.20 6.23
N ILE A 31 -9.64 18.88 7.37
CA ILE A 31 -8.74 18.67 8.50
C ILE A 31 -9.44 17.72 9.48
N VAL A 32 -8.80 16.59 9.76
CA VAL A 32 -9.35 15.54 10.64
C VAL A 32 -8.46 15.33 11.86
N ARG A 33 -9.06 14.87 12.95
CA ARG A 33 -8.37 14.48 14.19
C ARG A 33 -8.38 12.96 14.30
N SER A 34 -7.21 12.34 14.12
CA SER A 34 -7.00 10.90 14.26
C SER A 34 -6.43 10.54 15.64
N ASP A 35 -5.98 9.30 15.81
CA ASP A 35 -5.19 8.87 16.97
C ASP A 35 -3.79 9.51 17.04
N ARG A 36 -3.34 10.22 15.98
CA ARG A 36 -1.97 10.74 15.86
C ARG A 36 -1.82 12.25 16.04
N GLY A 37 -2.89 13.03 15.84
CA GLY A 37 -2.88 14.50 15.82
C GLY A 37 -3.95 15.06 14.88
N LEU A 38 -3.79 16.30 14.40
CA LEU A 38 -4.43 16.72 13.15
C LEU A 38 -3.69 16.11 11.95
N GLU A 39 -4.45 15.65 10.98
CA GLU A 39 -3.98 15.12 9.70
C GLU A 39 -4.83 15.71 8.55
N TRP A 40 -4.25 15.80 7.35
CA TRP A 40 -4.96 16.17 6.14
C TRP A 40 -5.66 14.95 5.54
N GLY A 41 -6.94 15.09 5.19
CA GLY A 41 -7.73 14.04 4.56
C GLY A 41 -8.59 14.54 3.40
N THR A 42 -8.89 13.64 2.47
CA THR A 42 -9.77 13.90 1.32
C THR A 42 -11.05 13.06 1.47
N CYS A 43 -12.21 13.69 1.33
CA CYS A 43 -13.52 13.05 1.48
C CYS A 43 -13.79 12.06 0.34
N VAL A 44 -13.99 10.77 0.65
CA VAL A 44 -14.31 9.73 -0.36
C VAL A 44 -15.81 9.46 -0.44
N LEU A 45 -16.48 9.54 0.71
CA LEU A 45 -17.93 9.43 0.83
C LEU A 45 -18.42 10.59 1.69
N PRO A 46 -19.37 11.41 1.19
CA PRO A 46 -20.01 12.49 1.94
C PRO A 46 -20.61 12.05 3.29
N PRO A 47 -21.01 12.99 4.15
CA PRO A 47 -21.64 12.68 5.42
C PRO A 47 -22.95 11.90 5.27
N GLU A 48 -22.95 10.65 5.73
CA GLU A 48 -24.12 9.76 5.81
C GLU A 48 -24.63 9.69 7.26
N GLU A 49 -25.89 9.31 7.47
CA GLU A 49 -26.42 9.10 8.82
C GLU A 49 -25.72 7.91 9.50
N CYS A 50 -25.20 8.12 10.70
CA CYS A 50 -24.43 7.10 11.42
C CYS A 50 -25.35 6.28 12.35
N PRO A 51 -25.39 4.94 12.24
CA PRO A 51 -26.03 4.09 13.25
C PRO A 51 -25.39 4.26 14.63
N GLU A 52 -26.20 4.27 15.70
CA GLU A 52 -25.73 4.48 17.09
C GLU A 52 -24.59 3.53 17.51
N GLU A 53 -24.70 2.25 17.11
CA GLU A 53 -23.70 1.21 17.38
C GLU A 53 -22.31 1.56 16.80
N ALA A 54 -22.27 2.28 15.68
CA ALA A 54 -21.03 2.75 15.07
C ALA A 54 -20.48 3.99 15.81
N LYS A 55 -21.34 4.91 16.28
CA LYS A 55 -20.92 6.13 17.00
C LYS A 55 -20.05 5.80 18.21
N SER A 56 -20.48 4.85 19.05
CA SER A 56 -19.75 4.43 20.25
C SER A 56 -18.34 3.87 19.96
N ARG A 57 -18.11 3.34 18.76
CA ARG A 57 -16.84 2.72 18.33
C ARG A 57 -15.87 3.71 17.69
N LEU A 58 -16.33 4.88 17.24
CA LEU A 58 -15.55 5.85 16.50
C LEU A 58 -14.99 6.94 17.42
N LYS A 59 -13.67 7.10 17.42
CA LYS A 59 -12.94 8.09 18.24
C LYS A 59 -12.30 9.22 17.43
N MET A 60 -12.44 9.18 16.11
CA MET A 60 -11.79 10.10 15.18
C MET A 60 -12.85 11.04 14.60
N THR A 61 -12.57 12.33 14.56
CA THR A 61 -13.53 13.37 14.18
C THR A 61 -13.03 14.22 13.03
N VAL A 62 -13.96 14.74 12.23
CA VAL A 62 -13.71 15.85 11.31
C VAL A 62 -13.67 17.13 12.12
N VAL A 63 -12.64 17.96 11.92
CA VAL A 63 -12.50 19.25 12.65
C VAL A 63 -13.13 20.38 11.85
N ARG A 64 -12.81 20.48 10.55
CA ARG A 64 -13.29 21.53 9.64
C ARG A 64 -12.92 21.25 8.18
N LYS A 65 -13.54 21.98 7.24
CA LYS A 65 -13.01 22.10 5.87
C LYS A 65 -11.63 22.76 5.88
N VAL A 66 -10.85 22.49 4.84
CA VAL A 66 -9.61 23.22 4.53
C VAL A 66 -9.93 24.69 4.23
N THR A 67 -9.04 25.59 4.64
CA THR A 67 -9.02 27.01 4.31
C THR A 67 -7.72 27.34 3.58
N HIS A 68 -7.65 28.47 2.88
CA HIS A 68 -6.47 28.85 2.10
C HIS A 68 -5.16 28.94 2.93
N ASN A 69 -5.25 29.28 4.22
CA ASN A 69 -4.11 29.27 5.13
C ASN A 69 -3.59 27.83 5.41
N ASP A 70 -4.47 26.83 5.37
CA ASP A 70 -4.07 25.43 5.51
C ASP A 70 -3.36 24.90 4.27
N GLU A 71 -3.71 25.42 3.08
CA GLU A 71 -3.02 25.09 1.82
C GLU A 71 -1.58 25.59 1.86
N GLY A 72 -1.35 26.83 2.27
CA GLY A 72 0.01 27.35 2.52
C GLY A 72 0.78 26.55 3.58
N THR A 73 0.10 26.15 4.66
CA THR A 73 0.66 25.27 5.70
C THR A 73 1.03 23.88 5.14
N TYR A 74 0.19 23.34 4.25
CA TYR A 74 0.37 22.06 3.57
C TYR A 74 1.55 22.08 2.58
N HIS A 75 1.70 23.14 1.79
CA HIS A 75 2.88 23.31 0.93
C HIS A 75 4.18 23.36 1.76
N GLN A 76 4.20 24.07 2.89
CA GLN A 76 5.38 24.05 3.78
C GLN A 76 5.61 22.67 4.41
N LEU A 77 4.55 21.92 4.76
CA LEU A 77 4.68 20.53 5.27
C LEU A 77 5.35 19.62 4.24
N LEU A 78 5.05 19.75 2.94
CA LEU A 78 5.70 18.98 1.87
C LEU A 78 7.20 19.30 1.73
N ILE A 79 7.57 20.58 1.86
CA ILE A 79 8.99 21.02 1.84
C ILE A 79 9.73 20.49 3.07
N ASP A 80 9.12 20.60 4.26
CA ASP A 80 9.69 20.08 5.51
C ASP A 80 9.86 18.55 5.48
N GLU A 81 8.91 17.83 4.87
CA GLU A 81 8.98 16.37 4.66
C GLU A 81 10.10 15.95 3.72
N ALA A 82 10.27 16.63 2.58
CA ALA A 82 11.37 16.37 1.66
C ALA A 82 12.73 16.54 2.36
N ARG A 83 12.93 17.69 3.03
CA ARG A 83 14.16 17.97 3.78
C ARG A 83 14.42 16.95 4.89
N ALA A 84 13.37 16.53 5.62
CA ALA A 84 13.50 15.50 6.66
C ALA A 84 13.83 14.11 6.08
N LYS A 85 13.32 13.78 4.88
CA LYS A 85 13.65 12.55 4.15
C LYS A 85 15.13 12.53 3.76
N ASP A 86 15.65 13.63 3.23
CA ASP A 86 17.06 13.73 2.81
C ASP A 86 18.02 13.66 4.00
N ILE A 87 17.75 14.40 5.07
CA ILE A 87 18.53 14.35 6.33
C ILE A 87 18.55 12.90 6.87
N CYS A 88 17.40 12.23 6.92
CA CYS A 88 17.31 10.85 7.40
C CYS A 88 18.05 9.87 6.48
N ALA A 89 17.94 10.02 5.16
CA ALA A 89 18.70 9.23 4.19
C ALA A 89 20.22 9.49 4.26
N GLN A 90 20.67 10.66 4.70
CA GLN A 90 22.07 10.91 5.04
C GLN A 90 22.46 10.21 6.35
N ARG A 91 21.75 10.44 7.46
CA ARG A 91 22.07 9.84 8.78
C ARG A 91 22.08 8.30 8.73
N ILE A 92 21.17 7.67 7.98
CA ILE A 92 21.15 6.20 7.78
C ILE A 92 22.45 5.68 7.13
N ARG A 93 23.01 6.43 6.16
CA ARG A 93 24.29 6.09 5.51
C ARG A 93 25.48 6.34 6.43
N GLU A 94 25.49 7.43 7.19
CA GLU A 94 26.52 7.75 8.18
C GLU A 94 26.63 6.66 9.26
N HIS A 95 25.50 6.22 9.81
CA HIS A 95 25.41 5.14 10.81
C HIS A 95 25.46 3.72 10.21
N LYS A 96 25.52 3.58 8.87
CA LYS A 96 25.54 2.31 8.12
C LYS A 96 24.44 1.32 8.55
N LEU A 97 23.24 1.83 8.83
CA LEU A 97 22.15 1.01 9.36
C LEU A 97 21.52 0.14 8.25
N PRO A 98 21.22 -1.16 8.50
CA PRO A 98 20.60 -2.06 7.54
C PRO A 98 19.08 -1.80 7.42
N MET A 99 18.71 -0.60 6.99
CA MET A 99 17.34 -0.14 6.81
C MET A 99 17.17 0.70 5.55
N LYS A 100 16.01 0.58 4.91
CA LYS A 100 15.58 1.42 3.79
C LYS A 100 14.53 2.41 4.27
N LEU A 101 14.78 3.70 4.11
CA LEU A 101 13.75 4.73 4.29
C LEU A 101 12.79 4.68 3.08
N VAL A 102 11.49 4.59 3.35
CA VAL A 102 10.46 4.57 2.30
C VAL A 102 9.85 5.96 2.15
N ASP A 103 9.32 6.50 3.25
CA ASP A 103 8.62 7.80 3.24
C ASP A 103 8.65 8.49 4.62
N VAL A 104 8.35 9.78 4.64
CA VAL A 104 8.30 10.63 5.82
C VAL A 104 6.97 11.40 5.85
N GLU A 105 6.38 11.53 7.02
CA GLU A 105 5.12 12.24 7.24
C GLU A 105 5.22 13.14 8.48
N TYR A 106 4.92 14.42 8.34
CA TYR A 106 4.64 15.31 9.46
C TYR A 106 3.14 15.25 9.79
N THR A 107 2.80 15.24 11.09
CA THR A 107 1.45 15.64 11.54
C THR A 107 1.16 17.08 11.12
N PHE A 108 -0.08 17.43 10.83
CA PHE A 108 -0.44 18.78 10.38
C PHE A 108 -0.04 19.87 11.41
N ASP A 109 -0.18 19.56 12.72
CA ASP A 109 0.26 20.41 13.84
C ASP A 109 1.79 20.57 13.97
N LYS A 110 2.59 19.94 13.10
CA LYS A 110 4.06 19.81 13.14
C LYS A 110 4.67 19.27 14.45
N HIS A 111 3.86 18.85 15.44
CA HIS A 111 4.35 18.31 16.71
C HIS A 111 5.12 16.98 16.59
N LYS A 112 4.89 16.19 15.53
CA LYS A 112 5.48 14.85 15.37
C LYS A 112 5.83 14.56 13.91
N VAL A 113 6.95 13.87 13.71
CA VAL A 113 7.40 13.31 12.43
C VAL A 113 7.39 11.79 12.51
N VAL A 114 6.79 11.13 11.52
CA VAL A 114 6.75 9.68 11.35
C VAL A 114 7.64 9.29 10.17
N PHE A 115 8.63 8.44 10.39
CA PHE A 115 9.49 7.88 9.34
C PHE A 115 9.08 6.43 9.10
N TYR A 116 8.62 6.15 7.88
CA TYR A 116 8.25 4.81 7.44
C TYR A 116 9.47 4.11 6.82
N PHE A 117 9.89 2.98 7.39
CA PHE A 117 11.08 2.25 6.96
C PHE A 117 10.83 0.74 6.82
N THR A 118 11.63 0.09 5.97
CA THR A 118 11.72 -1.37 5.88
C THR A 118 13.12 -1.86 6.26
N SER A 119 13.16 -3.03 6.88
CA SER A 119 14.38 -3.77 7.23
C SER A 119 14.03 -5.26 7.33
N ALA A 120 14.99 -6.13 7.02
CA ALA A 120 14.87 -7.57 7.24
C ALA A 120 15.10 -7.91 8.71
N ASP A 121 16.19 -7.38 9.28
CA ASP A 121 16.63 -7.62 10.64
C ASP A 121 16.22 -6.50 11.62
N ARG A 122 16.57 -6.71 12.90
CA ARG A 122 16.41 -5.71 13.96
C ARG A 122 17.49 -4.64 13.86
N VAL A 123 17.08 -3.38 13.78
CA VAL A 123 17.96 -2.21 13.63
C VAL A 123 18.04 -1.46 14.97
N ASP A 124 19.25 -1.12 15.43
CA ASP A 124 19.42 -0.22 16.57
C ASP A 124 19.44 1.25 16.10
N PHE A 125 18.33 1.94 16.31
CA PHE A 125 18.12 3.33 15.91
C PHE A 125 18.44 4.34 17.02
N ARG A 126 19.02 3.93 18.16
CA ARG A 126 19.29 4.84 19.32
C ARG A 126 20.15 6.05 18.98
N HIS A 127 21.09 5.91 18.05
CA HIS A 127 21.95 7.00 17.59
C HIS A 127 21.22 7.87 16.55
N LEU A 128 20.67 7.25 15.50
CA LEU A 128 19.84 7.91 14.48
C LEU A 128 18.75 8.82 15.07
N VAL A 129 18.02 8.37 16.09
CA VAL A 129 16.95 9.17 16.73
C VAL A 129 17.48 10.39 17.48
N ARG A 130 18.71 10.34 18.03
CA ARG A 130 19.33 11.51 18.69
C ARG A 130 19.69 12.58 17.67
N ASP A 131 20.37 12.17 16.59
CA ASP A 131 20.85 13.11 15.58
C ASP A 131 19.67 13.76 14.83
N LEU A 132 18.66 12.97 14.45
CA LEU A 132 17.40 13.48 13.90
C LEU A 132 16.68 14.44 14.86
N ALA A 133 16.72 14.18 16.18
CA ALA A 133 16.08 15.07 17.16
C ALA A 133 16.82 16.41 17.30
N THR A 134 18.15 16.40 17.17
CA THR A 134 18.97 17.62 17.12
C THR A 134 18.73 18.40 15.83
N ASP A 135 18.70 17.72 14.68
CA ASP A 135 18.55 18.34 13.35
C ASP A 135 17.13 18.91 13.14
N LEU A 136 16.09 18.15 13.50
CA LEU A 136 14.69 18.49 13.20
C LEU A 136 13.92 19.13 14.36
N LYS A 137 14.45 19.06 15.60
CA LYS A 137 13.88 19.68 16.82
C LYS A 137 12.41 19.31 17.09
N THR A 138 11.96 18.17 16.57
CA THR A 138 10.57 17.69 16.58
C THR A 138 10.51 16.27 17.16
N ARG A 139 9.37 15.85 17.72
CA ARG A 139 9.22 14.47 18.22
C ARG A 139 9.25 13.48 17.06
N ILE A 140 10.19 12.52 17.09
CA ILE A 140 10.35 11.49 16.07
C ILE A 140 9.65 10.19 16.47
N GLU A 141 8.96 9.57 15.52
CA GLU A 141 8.41 8.23 15.56
C GLU A 141 8.97 7.44 14.37
N LEU A 142 9.69 6.33 14.64
CA LEU A 142 10.16 5.42 13.59
C LEU A 142 9.19 4.25 13.47
N ARG A 143 8.68 4.00 12.27
CA ARG A 143 7.67 2.94 12.01
C ARG A 143 8.18 1.94 10.98
N HIS A 144 8.42 0.71 11.44
CA HIS A 144 8.65 -0.43 10.55
C HIS A 144 7.35 -0.75 9.79
N ILE A 145 7.43 -0.88 8.47
CA ILE A 145 6.33 -1.33 7.61
C ILE A 145 6.70 -2.65 6.93
N GLN A 146 5.73 -3.34 6.35
CA GLN A 146 6.00 -4.56 5.59
C GLN A 146 6.29 -4.23 4.11
N VAL A 147 7.02 -5.10 3.41
CA VAL A 147 7.33 -4.96 1.97
C VAL A 147 6.09 -4.76 1.06
N ARG A 148 4.90 -5.19 1.49
CA ARG A 148 3.63 -4.90 0.80
C ARG A 148 3.08 -3.50 1.09
N ASP A 149 3.20 -3.01 2.32
CA ASP A 149 2.87 -1.62 2.65
C ASP A 149 3.87 -0.65 2.00
N GLU A 150 5.15 -1.03 1.86
CA GLU A 150 6.15 -0.31 1.05
C GLU A 150 5.69 -0.21 -0.41
N ALA A 151 5.37 -1.33 -1.07
CA ALA A 151 4.85 -1.32 -2.44
C ALA A 151 3.50 -0.60 -2.58
N LYS A 152 2.70 -0.51 -1.50
CA LYS A 152 1.48 0.31 -1.47
C LYS A 152 1.78 1.82 -1.45
N ILE A 153 2.82 2.24 -0.72
CA ILE A 153 3.21 3.66 -0.60
C ILE A 153 3.96 4.13 -1.86
N ILE A 154 4.85 3.29 -2.41
CA ILE A 154 5.59 3.57 -3.65
C ILE A 154 4.68 3.47 -4.89
N GLY A 155 3.69 2.57 -4.87
CA GLY A 155 2.87 2.26 -6.04
C GLY A 155 3.63 1.42 -7.07
N GLY A 156 3.20 1.52 -8.34
CA GLY A 156 3.79 0.82 -9.47
C GLY A 156 2.77 -0.01 -10.28
N ILE A 157 3.29 -0.74 -11.27
CA ILE A 157 2.53 -1.57 -12.20
C ILE A 157 2.75 -3.05 -11.85
N GLY A 158 1.69 -3.86 -11.90
CA GLY A 158 1.74 -5.31 -11.69
C GLY A 158 1.96 -6.10 -12.98
N VAL A 159 2.21 -7.41 -12.84
CA VAL A 159 2.42 -8.34 -13.98
C VAL A 159 1.26 -8.44 -14.98
N CYS A 160 0.12 -7.83 -14.68
CA CYS A 160 -1.06 -7.71 -15.53
C CYS A 160 -1.16 -6.36 -16.29
N GLY A 161 -0.11 -5.54 -16.28
CA GLY A 161 -0.06 -4.23 -16.97
C GLY A 161 -0.89 -3.12 -16.33
N ARG A 162 -1.52 -3.38 -15.17
CA ARG A 162 -2.33 -2.40 -14.41
C ARG A 162 -1.62 -1.97 -13.13
N GLU A 163 -2.03 -0.85 -12.56
CA GLU A 163 -1.58 -0.43 -11.22
C GLU A 163 -1.79 -1.53 -10.17
N LEU A 164 -0.94 -1.56 -9.14
CA LEU A 164 -1.03 -2.58 -8.09
C LEU A 164 -2.41 -2.58 -7.40
N CYS A 165 -3.05 -3.76 -7.33
CA CYS A 165 -4.32 -3.98 -6.59
C CYS A 165 -4.28 -3.35 -5.18
N CYS A 166 -3.13 -3.35 -4.51
CA CYS A 166 -2.95 -2.85 -3.13
C CYS A 166 -2.78 -1.33 -2.96
N SER A 167 -2.32 -0.59 -3.96
CA SER A 167 -2.25 0.88 -3.91
C SER A 167 -3.60 1.52 -4.21
N THR A 168 -4.34 0.95 -5.17
CA THR A 168 -5.62 1.44 -5.68
C THR A 168 -6.80 1.16 -4.74
N TRP A 169 -7.33 -0.07 -4.72
CA TRP A 169 -8.64 -0.38 -4.14
C TRP A 169 -8.62 -1.49 -3.06
N LEU A 170 -7.72 -2.48 -3.16
CA LEU A 170 -7.67 -3.60 -2.22
C LEU A 170 -6.91 -3.19 -0.95
N GLN A 171 -7.63 -2.60 0.02
CA GLN A 171 -7.02 -2.10 1.27
C GLN A 171 -6.88 -3.16 2.38
N GLU A 172 -7.71 -4.21 2.34
CA GLU A 172 -7.68 -5.32 3.30
C GLU A 172 -7.23 -6.62 2.63
N PHE A 173 -6.41 -7.43 3.32
CA PHE A 173 -5.82 -8.64 2.77
C PHE A 173 -6.14 -9.86 3.62
N LYS A 174 -7.02 -10.73 3.10
CA LYS A 174 -7.11 -12.14 3.53
C LYS A 174 -5.74 -12.84 3.29
N PRO A 175 -5.34 -13.84 4.10
CA PRO A 175 -4.06 -14.54 3.94
C PRO A 175 -4.03 -15.36 2.64
N ILE A 176 -3.06 -15.07 1.77
CA ILE A 176 -2.89 -15.74 0.46
C ILE A 176 -2.05 -17.01 0.62
N SER A 177 -2.41 -18.08 -0.07
CA SER A 177 -1.70 -19.37 -0.04
C SER A 177 -1.51 -19.97 -1.43
N MET A 178 -0.47 -20.80 -1.60
CA MET A 178 -0.17 -21.51 -2.85
C MET A 178 -1.35 -22.39 -3.35
N LYS A 179 -2.24 -22.83 -2.44
CA LYS A 179 -3.47 -23.57 -2.80
C LYS A 179 -4.44 -22.74 -3.65
N MET A 180 -4.33 -21.42 -3.64
CA MET A 180 -5.23 -20.51 -4.36
C MET A 180 -4.78 -20.35 -5.81
N ALA A 181 -3.47 -20.11 -6.05
CA ALA A 181 -2.88 -20.16 -7.39
C ALA A 181 -3.16 -21.52 -8.09
N LYS A 182 -3.07 -22.65 -7.36
CA LYS A 182 -3.43 -23.99 -7.87
C LYS A 182 -4.92 -24.13 -8.27
N ARG A 183 -5.86 -23.41 -7.63
CA ARG A 183 -7.29 -23.43 -8.03
C ARG A 183 -7.54 -22.67 -9.32
N GLN A 184 -6.78 -21.60 -9.52
CA GLN A 184 -6.84 -20.68 -10.66
C GLN A 184 -6.00 -21.18 -11.85
N ASN A 185 -5.51 -22.43 -11.79
CA ASN A 185 -4.66 -23.06 -12.81
C ASN A 185 -3.38 -22.27 -13.18
N LEU A 186 -2.91 -21.38 -12.29
CA LEU A 186 -1.71 -20.57 -12.52
C LEU A 186 -0.44 -21.41 -12.33
N SER A 187 0.53 -21.20 -13.22
CA SER A 187 1.86 -21.82 -13.12
C SER A 187 2.54 -21.46 -11.80
N LEU A 188 3.15 -22.44 -11.15
CA LEU A 188 3.73 -22.30 -9.80
C LEU A 188 5.12 -21.63 -9.79
N ASN A 189 5.58 -21.12 -10.94
CA ASN A 189 6.80 -20.35 -11.04
C ASN A 189 6.67 -19.05 -10.22
N PRO A 190 7.59 -18.76 -9.27
CA PRO A 190 7.48 -17.62 -8.36
C PRO A 190 7.34 -16.27 -9.07
N THR A 191 7.96 -16.11 -10.25
CA THR A 191 7.91 -14.87 -11.07
C THR A 191 6.53 -14.59 -11.64
N LYS A 192 5.67 -15.61 -11.81
CA LYS A 192 4.29 -15.44 -12.32
C LYS A 192 3.23 -15.28 -11.22
N ILE A 193 3.52 -15.73 -10.00
CA ILE A 193 2.57 -15.70 -8.86
C ILE A 193 2.92 -14.70 -7.76
N SER A 194 4.09 -14.07 -7.81
CA SER A 194 4.51 -13.01 -6.89
C SER A 194 4.26 -11.63 -7.49
N GLY A 195 3.82 -10.69 -6.67
CA GLY A 195 3.79 -9.27 -7.04
C GLY A 195 5.11 -8.57 -6.69
N GLN A 196 5.24 -7.31 -7.12
CA GLN A 196 6.44 -6.47 -6.93
C GLN A 196 6.99 -6.43 -5.49
N CYS A 197 6.14 -6.64 -4.48
CA CYS A 197 6.52 -6.76 -3.07
C CYS A 197 7.20 -8.08 -2.65
N GLY A 198 7.62 -8.93 -3.59
CA GLY A 198 8.28 -10.23 -3.30
C GLY A 198 7.39 -11.26 -2.59
N ARG A 199 6.07 -11.05 -2.58
CA ARG A 199 5.06 -11.93 -1.96
C ARG A 199 3.99 -12.28 -2.99
N LEU A 200 3.28 -13.38 -2.74
CA LEU A 200 2.16 -13.83 -3.57
C LEU A 200 1.19 -12.69 -3.90
N LEU A 201 0.75 -12.64 -5.16
CA LEU A 201 -0.19 -11.65 -5.70
C LEU A 201 -1.45 -11.55 -4.82
N CYS A 202 -1.86 -10.33 -4.48
CA CYS A 202 -3.02 -10.12 -3.61
C CYS A 202 -4.36 -10.35 -4.32
N CYS A 203 -4.42 -10.12 -5.62
CA CYS A 203 -5.60 -10.32 -6.46
C CYS A 203 -6.01 -11.83 -6.50
N LEU A 204 -5.06 -12.77 -6.31
CA LEU A 204 -5.33 -14.21 -6.06
C LEU A 204 -6.34 -14.46 -4.93
N SER A 205 -6.38 -13.58 -3.91
CA SER A 205 -7.30 -13.72 -2.78
C SER A 205 -8.63 -13.01 -2.96
N TYR A 206 -8.72 -12.10 -3.92
CA TYR A 206 -9.97 -11.47 -4.31
C TYR A 206 -10.77 -12.44 -5.18
N GLU A 207 -10.17 -12.91 -6.27
CA GLU A 207 -10.82 -13.77 -7.26
C GLU A 207 -11.12 -15.19 -6.74
N ASN A 208 -10.33 -15.72 -5.79
CA ASN A 208 -10.44 -17.11 -5.32
C ASN A 208 -11.81 -17.50 -4.73
N GLU A 209 -12.69 -16.56 -4.39
CA GLU A 209 -14.08 -16.88 -4.06
C GLU A 209 -14.88 -17.24 -5.32
N MET A 210 -14.84 -16.42 -6.38
CA MET A 210 -15.45 -16.73 -7.69
C MET A 210 -14.94 -18.06 -8.28
N TYR A 211 -13.64 -18.35 -8.17
CA TYR A 211 -13.06 -19.63 -8.64
C TYR A 211 -13.49 -20.86 -7.82
N LYS A 212 -13.96 -20.72 -6.58
CA LYS A 212 -14.61 -21.84 -5.86
C LYS A 212 -15.99 -22.10 -6.43
N ASP A 213 -16.77 -21.03 -6.62
CA ASP A 213 -18.17 -21.11 -7.00
C ASP A 213 -18.32 -21.61 -8.44
N ALA A 214 -17.41 -21.20 -9.35
CA ALA A 214 -17.27 -21.79 -10.68
C ALA A 214 -17.01 -23.30 -10.62
N LYS A 215 -16.03 -23.77 -9.83
CA LYS A 215 -15.76 -25.22 -9.70
C LYS A 215 -16.88 -25.98 -8.99
N ARG A 216 -17.68 -25.32 -8.14
CA ARG A 216 -18.89 -25.90 -7.55
C ARG A 216 -20.01 -26.04 -8.58
N ALA A 217 -20.22 -25.01 -9.41
CA ALA A 217 -21.18 -25.05 -10.52
C ALA A 217 -20.81 -26.12 -11.56
N GLU A 218 -19.53 -26.22 -11.93
CA GLU A 218 -19.02 -27.32 -12.77
C GLU A 218 -19.31 -28.69 -12.16
N ALA A 219 -19.07 -28.88 -10.85
CA ALA A 219 -19.31 -30.15 -10.18
C ALA A 219 -20.81 -30.49 -10.12
N SER A 220 -21.68 -29.51 -9.82
CA SER A 220 -23.13 -29.68 -9.87
C SER A 220 -23.64 -30.03 -11.27
N ALA A 221 -23.16 -29.34 -12.31
CA ALA A 221 -23.51 -29.64 -13.70
C ALA A 221 -23.04 -31.04 -14.14
N LYS A 222 -21.85 -31.47 -13.71
CA LYS A 222 -21.31 -32.83 -13.95
C LYS A 222 -22.02 -33.92 -13.13
N SER A 223 -22.89 -33.55 -12.18
CA SER A 223 -23.73 -34.46 -11.39
C SER A 223 -25.21 -34.46 -11.78
N ALA A 224 -25.62 -33.63 -12.75
CA ALA A 224 -26.93 -33.77 -13.37
C ALA A 224 -26.96 -35.05 -14.23
N PRO A 225 -28.06 -35.82 -14.24
CA PRO A 225 -28.23 -36.90 -15.20
C PRO A 225 -28.14 -36.34 -16.62
N LYS A 226 -27.39 -37.01 -17.50
CA LYS A 226 -27.63 -36.88 -18.93
C LYS A 226 -28.87 -37.70 -19.24
N GLU A 227 -30.00 -37.04 -19.46
CA GLU A 227 -31.09 -37.65 -20.22
C GLU A 227 -30.66 -37.65 -21.69
N GLU A 228 -29.93 -38.70 -22.08
CA GLU A 228 -29.64 -39.00 -23.49
C GLU A 228 -30.90 -39.59 -24.13
N GLU A 229 -31.94 -38.75 -24.29
CA GLU A 229 -33.04 -39.07 -25.20
C GLU A 229 -32.46 -39.16 -26.62
N PRO A 230 -32.57 -40.32 -27.31
CA PRO A 230 -32.17 -40.40 -28.70
C PRO A 230 -33.19 -39.61 -29.51
N ILE A 231 -32.73 -38.53 -30.15
CA ILE A 231 -33.55 -37.78 -31.10
C ILE A 231 -33.77 -38.70 -32.31
N GLU A 232 -34.91 -39.39 -32.37
CA GLU A 232 -35.32 -40.11 -33.57
C GLU A 232 -35.54 -39.07 -34.68
N ALA A 233 -34.56 -38.99 -35.57
CA ALA A 233 -34.62 -38.14 -36.75
C ALA A 233 -35.58 -38.78 -37.75
N ASP A 234 -36.86 -38.40 -37.67
CA ASP A 234 -37.88 -38.83 -38.62
C ASP A 234 -37.50 -38.35 -40.04
N VAL A 235 -37.21 -39.31 -40.91
CA VAL A 235 -36.58 -39.09 -42.21
C VAL A 235 -37.60 -39.29 -43.34
N PHE A 236 -37.80 -38.21 -44.10
CA PHE A 236 -38.84 -37.98 -45.13
C PHE A 236 -40.26 -37.76 -44.59
N GLY A 237 -40.88 -36.66 -45.04
CA GLY A 237 -42.24 -36.30 -44.64
C GLY A 237 -42.90 -35.13 -45.38
N HIS A 238 -42.17 -34.31 -46.15
CA HIS A 238 -42.79 -33.31 -47.03
C HIS A 238 -41.93 -32.93 -48.22
N GLU A 239 -42.47 -33.12 -49.42
CA GLU A 239 -42.00 -32.42 -50.62
C GLU A 239 -42.55 -30.99 -50.57
N GLY A 240 -41.66 -30.00 -50.55
CA GLY A 240 -42.01 -28.58 -50.46
C GLY A 240 -40.86 -27.74 -51.01
N ALA A 241 -41.15 -26.89 -52.00
CA ALA A 241 -40.11 -26.26 -52.81
C ALA A 241 -39.25 -25.28 -52.00
N PHE A 242 -37.95 -25.56 -51.94
CA PHE A 242 -36.90 -24.62 -51.49
C PHE A 242 -35.74 -24.56 -52.51
N ALA A 243 -36.10 -24.54 -53.79
CA ALA A 243 -35.24 -23.95 -54.82
C ALA A 243 -35.14 -22.43 -54.57
N ASP A 244 -33.99 -21.84 -54.93
CA ASP A 244 -33.65 -20.42 -54.74
C ASP A 244 -33.27 -19.95 -53.32
N SER A 245 -32.52 -20.79 -52.58
CA SER A 245 -31.54 -20.28 -51.59
C SER A 245 -30.13 -20.26 -52.19
N PRO A 246 -29.51 -19.08 -52.42
CA PRO A 246 -28.21 -18.96 -53.11
C PRO A 246 -27.00 -19.33 -52.23
N TYR A 247 -27.20 -19.93 -51.06
CA TYR A 247 -26.12 -20.27 -50.12
C TYR A 247 -26.22 -21.73 -49.65
N ARG A 248 -25.72 -22.65 -50.49
CA ARG A 248 -25.50 -24.06 -50.14
C ARG A 248 -24.00 -24.39 -50.22
N PRO A 249 -23.25 -24.32 -49.11
CA PRO A 249 -21.82 -24.67 -49.10
C PRO A 249 -21.62 -26.18 -49.22
N SER A 250 -21.39 -26.65 -50.45
CA SER A 250 -20.74 -27.94 -50.67
C SER A 250 -19.26 -27.88 -50.23
N ASP A 251 -18.67 -29.04 -49.97
CA ASP A 251 -17.22 -29.30 -50.07
C ASP A 251 -16.28 -28.57 -49.10
N TRP A 252 -16.75 -28.24 -47.88
CA TRP A 252 -15.84 -27.95 -46.76
C TRP A 252 -14.97 -29.16 -46.35
N LYS A 253 -15.35 -30.37 -46.77
CA LYS A 253 -14.78 -31.64 -46.28
C LYS A 253 -13.52 -32.10 -47.00
N GLU A 254 -13.26 -31.64 -48.23
CA GLU A 254 -12.02 -31.95 -48.96
C GLU A 254 -10.89 -30.98 -48.61
N ARG A 255 -11.22 -29.71 -48.31
CA ARG A 255 -10.24 -28.65 -48.01
C ARG A 255 -9.47 -28.84 -46.69
N LEU A 256 -9.80 -29.86 -45.89
CA LEU A 256 -9.12 -30.21 -44.64
C LEU A 256 -8.04 -31.29 -44.79
N LEU A 257 -7.93 -31.97 -45.94
CA LEU A 257 -6.82 -32.89 -46.23
C LEU A 257 -5.72 -32.26 -47.09
N ALA A 258 -6.03 -31.19 -47.83
CA ALA A 258 -5.09 -30.49 -48.71
C ALA A 258 -4.14 -29.50 -47.99
N VAL A 259 -3.81 -29.76 -46.73
CA VAL A 259 -2.85 -28.96 -45.90
C VAL A 259 -1.86 -29.89 -45.19
N ALA A 260 -1.59 -31.05 -45.79
CA ALA A 260 -0.75 -32.11 -45.22
C ALA A 260 0.50 -32.45 -46.05
N ASP A 261 0.60 -31.96 -47.29
CA ASP A 261 1.69 -32.23 -48.24
C ASP A 261 2.09 -30.94 -48.98
N GLY A 262 3.36 -30.52 -48.83
CA GLY A 262 4.06 -29.48 -49.62
C GLY A 262 3.59 -28.01 -49.48
N ASP A 263 4.45 -27.00 -49.43
CA ASP A 263 5.93 -26.95 -49.33
C ASP A 263 6.35 -25.69 -48.53
N GLU A 264 7.61 -25.61 -48.09
CA GLU A 264 8.16 -24.40 -47.46
C GLU A 264 8.56 -23.34 -48.51
N GLU A 265 7.80 -22.25 -48.62
CA GLU A 265 8.33 -20.97 -49.13
C GLU A 265 8.53 -19.99 -47.97
N VAL A 266 9.79 -19.80 -47.58
CA VAL A 266 10.19 -18.76 -46.62
C VAL A 266 10.25 -17.43 -47.37
N ILE A 267 9.20 -16.62 -47.25
CA ILE A 267 9.21 -15.25 -47.77
C ILE A 267 10.06 -14.37 -46.86
N THR A 268 11.34 -14.24 -47.19
CA THR A 268 12.20 -13.17 -46.67
C THR A 268 11.89 -11.86 -47.40
N GLU A 269 10.92 -11.09 -46.89
CA GLU A 269 10.83 -9.68 -47.28
C GLU A 269 11.95 -8.90 -46.61
N GLU A 270 12.96 -8.54 -47.42
CA GLU A 270 14.02 -7.61 -47.05
C GLU A 270 13.42 -6.20 -46.93
N PHE A 271 13.17 -5.74 -45.70
CA PHE A 271 12.89 -4.34 -45.40
C PHE A 271 14.20 -3.63 -45.08
N GLU A 272 14.82 -3.03 -46.11
CA GLU A 272 15.84 -1.99 -45.92
C GLU A 272 15.18 -0.65 -45.50
N ASP A 273 15.96 0.23 -44.90
CA ASP A 273 15.51 1.40 -44.14
C ASP A 273 14.97 2.56 -45.00
N ASP A 274 14.11 3.40 -44.39
CA ASP A 274 14.06 4.84 -44.70
C ASP A 274 13.30 5.63 -43.61
N ALA A 275 14.00 6.05 -42.54
CA ALA A 275 13.44 6.91 -41.48
C ALA A 275 14.53 7.65 -40.65
N ASP A 276 15.42 8.39 -41.29
CA ASP A 276 16.40 9.26 -40.60
C ASP A 276 15.70 10.26 -39.66
N VAL A 277 15.94 10.11 -38.35
CA VAL A 277 15.65 11.15 -37.36
C VAL A 277 16.96 11.87 -37.07
N MET A 278 17.20 12.97 -37.77
CA MET A 278 18.36 13.83 -37.55
C MET A 278 18.41 14.31 -36.09
N VAL A 279 19.58 14.17 -35.48
CA VAL A 279 19.90 14.76 -34.17
C VAL A 279 20.95 15.84 -34.42
N ASP A 280 20.53 17.10 -34.43
CA ASP A 280 21.42 18.24 -34.60
C ASP A 280 22.26 18.47 -33.34
N GLU A 281 23.41 17.79 -33.24
CA GLU A 281 24.54 18.24 -32.43
C GLU A 281 25.49 19.09 -33.30
N GLU A 282 25.59 20.40 -33.05
CA GLU A 282 26.91 21.04 -32.98
C GLU A 282 26.91 22.39 -32.23
N ASP A 283 28.11 22.73 -31.75
CA ASP A 283 28.51 23.80 -30.85
C ASP A 283 27.96 25.23 -31.12
N THR A 284 27.75 25.97 -30.01
CA THR A 284 28.37 27.31 -29.91
C THR A 284 29.11 27.45 -28.59
N ASN A 285 30.38 27.86 -28.67
CA ASN A 285 31.32 27.92 -27.55
C ASN A 285 31.75 29.37 -27.25
N ALA A 286 32.14 29.62 -25.99
CA ALA A 286 32.85 30.80 -25.48
C ALA A 286 32.26 32.22 -25.70
N VAL A 287 31.91 32.88 -24.57
CA VAL A 287 32.46 34.21 -24.24
C VAL A 287 32.95 34.21 -22.79
N SER A 288 34.14 34.78 -22.57
CA SER A 288 34.83 34.80 -21.27
C SER A 288 34.88 36.20 -20.64
N GLY A 289 34.71 36.29 -19.31
CA GLY A 289 35.08 37.44 -18.47
C GLY A 289 34.85 37.09 -16.99
N GLN A 290 35.88 36.97 -16.13
CA GLN A 290 36.67 38.06 -15.54
C GLN A 290 35.78 39.20 -15.00
N ARG A 291 35.83 39.63 -13.74
CA ARG A 291 36.81 39.49 -12.62
C ARG A 291 35.99 39.57 -11.29
N ARG A 292 36.46 39.35 -10.05
CA ARG A 292 37.72 39.71 -9.38
C ARG A 292 37.82 39.04 -8.01
N GLU A 293 39.04 38.92 -7.48
CA GLU A 293 39.33 38.37 -6.15
C GLU A 293 38.90 39.31 -5.00
N GLN A 294 38.56 38.76 -3.82
CA GLN A 294 39.35 39.01 -2.60
C GLN A 294 38.93 38.23 -1.34
N ARG A 295 39.92 37.55 -0.76
CA ARG A 295 40.13 37.21 0.66
C ARG A 295 41.67 37.32 0.88
N PRO A 296 42.26 37.31 2.09
CA PRO A 296 41.65 37.21 3.43
C PRO A 296 42.15 38.28 4.43
N GLN A 297 41.72 38.15 5.70
CA GLN A 297 42.37 38.52 6.99
C GLN A 297 41.27 38.88 8.03
N GLN A 298 41.45 38.86 9.36
CA GLN A 298 42.30 38.08 10.31
C GLN A 298 41.71 38.33 11.73
N GLY A 299 42.02 37.48 12.72
CA GLY A 299 41.68 37.71 14.14
C GLY A 299 40.20 37.47 14.53
N GLY A 300 39.89 37.11 15.77
CA GLY A 300 40.76 36.77 16.90
C GLY A 300 39.98 36.14 18.08
N ARG A 301 40.68 35.41 18.96
CA ARG A 301 40.15 35.00 20.28
C ARG A 301 40.36 36.13 21.29
N PRO A 302 39.49 36.22 22.33
CA PRO A 302 40.03 36.14 23.69
C PRO A 302 39.53 34.90 24.49
N GLN A 303 40.01 34.76 25.72
CA GLN A 303 39.62 33.71 26.69
C GLN A 303 39.14 34.31 28.01
N GLY A 304 38.20 33.63 28.68
CA GLY A 304 37.93 33.80 30.11
C GLY A 304 37.14 35.05 30.54
N PRO A 305 36.83 35.21 31.85
CA PRO A 305 37.26 34.36 32.97
C PRO A 305 36.15 33.58 33.70
N ARG A 306 36.59 32.68 34.60
CA ARG A 306 35.95 32.19 35.84
C ARG A 306 36.90 32.62 37.00
N PRO A 307 36.50 32.70 38.29
CA PRO A 307 35.57 31.85 39.03
C PRO A 307 34.36 32.69 39.59
N GLN A 308 33.75 32.57 40.78
CA GLN A 308 34.06 31.81 42.01
C GLN A 308 32.82 31.40 42.84
N GLU A 309 33.10 30.89 44.04
CA GLU A 309 32.36 30.04 44.98
C GLU A 309 31.33 30.74 45.89
N GLY A 310 30.55 29.92 46.62
CA GLY A 310 29.75 30.30 47.79
C GLY A 310 28.23 30.39 47.53
N GLN A 311 27.34 30.05 48.47
CA GLN A 311 27.49 29.36 49.77
C GLN A 311 26.23 28.49 50.07
N ALA A 312 26.22 27.80 51.21
CA ALA A 312 25.20 26.85 51.67
C ALA A 312 23.88 27.50 52.16
N GLY A 313 22.89 26.65 52.45
CA GLY A 313 21.53 27.00 52.93
C GLY A 313 20.52 25.95 52.44
N GLU A 314 20.41 24.79 53.10
CA GLU A 314 19.42 24.50 54.16
C GLU A 314 17.95 24.37 53.68
N GLY A 315 17.30 23.27 54.06
CA GLY A 315 15.90 22.97 53.68
C GLY A 315 15.56 21.48 53.76
N GLY A 316 15.07 21.01 54.92
CA GLY A 316 14.70 19.60 55.15
C GLY A 316 13.30 19.23 54.59
N GLY A 317 13.04 17.94 54.34
CA GLY A 317 11.81 17.52 53.65
C GLY A 317 11.44 16.02 53.67
N GLN A 318 11.37 15.42 54.86
CA GLN A 318 10.66 14.16 55.21
C GLN A 318 10.40 13.10 54.11
N ARG A 319 11.10 11.97 54.19
CA ARG A 319 10.69 10.71 53.51
C ARG A 319 9.31 10.24 54.03
N ARG A 320 8.35 10.00 53.14
CA ARG A 320 7.19 9.12 53.40
C ARG A 320 7.15 7.98 52.38
N GLY A 321 6.95 6.75 52.86
CA GLY A 321 6.92 5.53 52.04
C GLY A 321 5.54 4.91 51.93
N ARG A 322 5.51 3.59 51.59
CA ARG A 322 4.35 2.77 51.17
C ARG A 322 4.00 2.95 49.67
N ARG A 323 3.59 1.90 48.94
CA ARG A 323 3.46 0.46 49.26
C ARG A 323 3.59 -0.39 47.99
N ARG A 324 4.45 -1.42 47.97
CA ARG A 324 4.35 -2.51 46.99
C ARG A 324 3.07 -3.31 47.25
N ARG A 325 2.24 -3.56 46.23
CA ARG A 325 1.17 -4.58 46.28
C ARG A 325 1.57 -5.76 45.39
N ARG A 326 1.99 -6.86 46.02
CA ARG A 326 2.23 -8.17 45.40
C ARG A 326 1.00 -9.03 45.72
N ARG A 327 0.28 -9.53 44.72
CA ARG A 327 -0.87 -10.44 44.95
C ARG A 327 -0.41 -11.90 44.87
N LYS A 328 -0.85 -12.69 45.85
CA LYS A 328 -0.86 -14.16 45.84
C LYS A 328 -1.73 -14.65 44.66
N SER A 329 -1.49 -15.78 43.97
CA SER A 329 -1.07 -17.12 44.41
C SER A 329 -2.13 -17.85 45.25
N SER A 330 -3.22 -18.25 44.59
CA SER A 330 -4.29 -19.10 45.13
C SER A 330 -4.31 -20.44 44.39
N GLY A 331 -4.38 -21.53 45.13
CA GLY A 331 -4.61 -22.88 44.62
C GLY A 331 -5.26 -23.75 45.69
N GLY A 332 -5.88 -24.85 45.26
CA GLY A 332 -6.58 -25.82 46.13
C GLY A 332 -8.11 -25.68 46.10
N GLY A 333 -8.81 -26.82 46.01
CA GLY A 333 -10.27 -26.95 46.03
C GLY A 333 -10.87 -27.39 44.69
N GLY A 334 -11.09 -28.70 44.52
CA GLY A 334 -11.68 -29.27 43.29
C GLY A 334 -11.44 -30.77 43.15
N GLN A 335 -12.07 -31.57 44.00
CA GLN A 335 -12.07 -33.05 43.93
C GLN A 335 -13.18 -33.58 43.00
N GLU A 336 -12.93 -34.76 42.43
CA GLU A 336 -13.89 -35.82 42.06
C GLU A 336 -15.20 -35.38 41.36
N ASN A 337 -15.38 -35.70 40.08
CA ASN A 337 -15.81 -37.06 39.74
C ASN A 337 -15.51 -37.46 38.28
N ARG A 338 -15.25 -38.76 38.07
CA ARG A 338 -15.15 -39.37 36.73
C ARG A 338 -15.47 -40.88 36.80
N PRO A 339 -16.70 -41.32 36.48
CA PRO A 339 -16.99 -42.72 36.23
C PRO A 339 -16.30 -43.21 34.95
N ALA A 340 -16.03 -44.51 34.87
CA ALA A 340 -15.45 -45.12 33.68
C ALA A 340 -16.51 -45.47 32.62
N ASN A 341 -16.06 -45.68 31.39
CA ASN A 341 -16.82 -46.34 30.32
C ASN A 341 -16.99 -47.84 30.64
N PRO A 342 -18.17 -48.41 30.40
CA PRO A 342 -18.23 -49.77 29.86
C PRO A 342 -19.13 -49.87 28.61
N GLN A 343 -18.54 -50.49 27.58
CA GLN A 343 -19.16 -51.38 26.58
C GLN A 343 -20.70 -51.35 26.42
N ASN A 344 -21.15 -50.83 25.27
CA ASN A 344 -21.61 -51.70 24.18
C ASN A 344 -21.42 -50.99 22.83
#